data_AF-A0A1Y1LLB8-F1
#
_entry.id   AF-A0A1Y1LLB8-F1
#
_cell.length_a   1.000
_cell.length_b   1.000
_cell.length_c   1.000
_cell.angle_alpha   90.00
_cell.angle_beta   90.00
_cell.angle_gamma   90.00
#
_symmetry.space_group_name_H-M   'P 1'
#
loop_
_entity.id
_entity.type
_entity.pdbx_description
1 polymer ?
#
loop_
_entity_poly.entity_id
_entity_poly.type
_entity_poly.pdbx_seq_one_letter_code
_entity_poly.pdbx_strand_id
1 'polypeptide(L)'
;MRQNLAYQNRETNLLKDLFRGGIQRHPTVENHIGFKRARAISRRIVLESKRKSWNEYTSSITTRTDMNSTSQNITTEDSLEIANTLANHFANMSSSANYPDIFSQTKNERETDLCFATARHLEYNAPFILKEMEFALRHCKKKTAPGRDCISNEMLINLTPG
;
A
#
# COMPACT_ATOMS: atom_id res chain seq x y z
N MET A 1 2.75 -20.55 -14.84
CA MET A 1 1.67 -19.56 -15.12
C MET A 1 1.88 -18.19 -14.45
N ARG A 2 2.43 -18.09 -13.22
CA ARG A 2 2.71 -16.81 -12.53
C ARG A 2 3.77 -15.92 -13.20
N GLN A 3 4.80 -16.52 -13.83
CA GLN A 3 5.88 -15.77 -14.48
C GLN A 3 5.43 -14.92 -15.69
N ASN A 4 4.41 -15.37 -16.44
CA ASN A 4 3.93 -14.67 -17.63
C ASN A 4 3.14 -13.39 -17.25
N LEU A 5 2.37 -13.44 -16.17
CA LEU A 5 1.56 -12.31 -15.68
C LEU A 5 2.41 -11.20 -15.05
N ALA A 6 3.46 -11.57 -14.31
CA ALA A 6 4.42 -10.61 -13.76
C ALA A 6 5.19 -9.87 -14.87
N TYR A 7 5.57 -10.61 -15.92
CA TYR A 7 6.23 -10.04 -17.11
C TYR A 7 5.31 -9.06 -17.86
N GLN A 8 4.06 -9.45 -18.15
CA GLN A 8 3.07 -8.59 -18.80
C GLN A 8 2.70 -7.34 -17.98
N ASN A 9 2.66 -7.45 -16.65
CA ASN A 9 2.46 -6.29 -15.78
C ASN A 9 3.64 -5.32 -15.79
N ARG A 10 4.88 -5.83 -15.84
CA ARG A 10 6.09 -5.00 -15.90
C ARG A 10 6.15 -4.24 -17.22
N GLU A 11 5.93 -4.91 -18.34
CA GLU A 11 5.94 -4.32 -19.68
C GLU A 11 4.86 -3.24 -19.85
N THR A 12 3.65 -3.49 -19.33
CA THR A 12 2.56 -2.51 -19.43
C THR A 12 2.73 -1.30 -18.50
N ASN A 13 3.42 -1.44 -17.37
CA ASN A 13 3.78 -0.30 -16.53
C ASN A 13 4.89 0.55 -17.17
N LEU A 14 5.90 -0.08 -17.78
CA LEU A 14 6.93 0.63 -18.55
C LEU A 14 6.32 1.43 -19.72
N LEU A 15 5.38 0.84 -20.45
CA LEU A 15 4.67 1.54 -21.53
C LEU A 15 3.85 2.72 -21.00
N LYS A 16 3.15 2.58 -19.88
CA LYS A 16 2.43 3.72 -19.27
C LYS A 16 3.37 4.85 -18.88
N ASP A 17 4.52 4.54 -18.27
CA ASP A 17 5.47 5.54 -17.80
C ASP A 17 6.13 6.27 -18.99
N LEU A 18 6.45 5.53 -20.07
CA LEU A 18 6.93 6.10 -21.33
C LEU A 18 5.91 7.08 -21.93
N PHE A 19 4.65 6.68 -22.08
CA PHE A 19 3.61 7.55 -22.64
C PHE A 19 3.26 8.72 -21.70
N ARG A 20 3.37 8.54 -20.38
CA ARG A 20 3.17 9.62 -19.40
C ARG A 20 4.25 10.69 -19.52
N GLY A 21 5.52 10.30 -19.65
CA GLY A 21 6.62 11.22 -19.93
C GLY A 21 6.48 11.89 -21.30
N GLY A 22 5.99 11.15 -22.31
CA GLY A 22 5.68 11.65 -23.65
C GLY A 22 4.64 12.77 -23.64
N ILE A 23 3.52 12.61 -22.92
CA ILE A 23 2.48 13.65 -22.78
C ILE A 23 3.00 14.90 -22.08
N GLN A 24 3.84 14.74 -21.05
CA GLN A 24 4.39 15.87 -20.30
C GLN A 24 5.36 16.72 -21.13
N ARG A 25 6.11 16.09 -22.04
CA ARG A 25 7.09 16.77 -22.89
C ARG A 25 6.48 17.25 -24.20
N HIS A 26 5.58 16.45 -24.78
CA HIS A 26 4.96 16.66 -26.08
C HIS A 26 3.48 16.24 -26.04
N PRO A 27 2.55 17.15 -25.74
CA PRO A 27 1.12 16.84 -25.63
C PRO A 27 0.46 16.72 -27.01
N THR A 28 0.92 15.76 -27.82
CA THR A 28 0.33 15.43 -29.12
C THR A 28 -0.85 14.49 -28.95
N VAL A 29 -1.79 14.52 -29.92
CA VAL A 29 -2.96 13.63 -29.94
C VAL A 29 -2.53 12.16 -29.93
N GLU A 30 -1.46 11.82 -30.63
CA GLU A 30 -0.90 10.47 -30.68
C GLU A 30 -0.39 10.00 -29.31
N ASN A 31 0.33 10.86 -28.57
CA ASN A 31 0.78 10.55 -27.22
C ASN A 31 -0.40 10.35 -26.25
N HIS A 32 -1.45 11.16 -26.37
CA HIS A 32 -2.68 10.99 -25.60
C HIS A 32 -3.40 9.67 -25.91
N ILE A 33 -3.45 9.26 -27.18
CA ILE A 33 -4.02 7.98 -27.61
C ILE A 33 -3.18 6.82 -27.04
N GLY A 34 -1.86 6.89 -27.17
CA GLY A 34 -0.92 5.88 -26.66
C GLY A 34 -1.07 5.65 -25.15
N PHE A 35 -1.09 6.73 -24.36
CA PHE A 35 -1.31 6.63 -22.91
C PHE A 35 -2.67 6.02 -22.54
N LYS A 36 -3.75 6.45 -23.22
CA LYS A 36 -5.09 5.89 -22.97
C LYS A 36 -5.14 4.39 -23.25
N ARG A 37 -4.51 3.93 -24.35
CA ARG A 37 -4.38 2.51 -24.69
C ARG A 37 -3.57 1.76 -23.63
N ALA A 38 -2.37 2.22 -23.26
CA ALA A 38 -1.54 1.60 -22.24
C ALA A 38 -2.24 1.50 -20.87
N ARG A 39 -2.97 2.55 -20.49
CA ARG A 39 -3.79 2.57 -19.27
C ARG A 39 -4.91 1.54 -19.33
N ALA A 40 -5.62 1.43 -20.46
CA ALA A 40 -6.70 0.46 -20.64
C ALA A 40 -6.19 -0.99 -20.57
N ILE A 41 -5.09 -1.30 -21.25
CA ILE A 41 -4.47 -2.64 -21.26
C ILE A 41 -4.10 -3.06 -19.84
N SER A 42 -3.38 -2.24 -19.10
CA SER A 42 -2.99 -2.63 -17.75
C SER A 42 -4.17 -2.73 -16.79
N ARG A 43 -5.18 -1.85 -16.92
CA ARG A 43 -6.43 -2.03 -16.16
C ARG A 43 -7.06 -3.39 -16.44
N ARG A 44 -7.10 -3.80 -17.71
CA ARG A 44 -7.62 -5.12 -18.11
C ARG A 44 -6.84 -6.24 -17.45
N ILE A 45 -5.51 -6.22 -17.52
CA ILE A 45 -4.65 -7.26 -16.93
C ILE A 45 -4.87 -7.37 -15.41
N VAL A 46 -4.94 -6.25 -14.69
CA VAL A 46 -5.21 -6.25 -13.25
C VAL A 46 -6.57 -6.86 -12.95
N LEU A 47 -7.60 -6.49 -13.71
CA LEU A 47 -8.95 -7.03 -13.54
C LEU A 47 -9.03 -8.52 -13.89
N GLU A 48 -8.36 -8.96 -14.96
CA GLU A 48 -8.25 -10.38 -15.35
C GLU A 48 -7.54 -11.20 -14.27
N SER A 49 -6.46 -10.66 -13.70
CA SER A 49 -5.72 -11.28 -12.59
C SER A 49 -6.60 -11.45 -11.36
N LYS A 50 -7.32 -10.39 -10.97
CA LYS A 50 -8.27 -10.42 -9.86
C LYS A 50 -9.40 -11.42 -10.10
N ARG A 51 -9.99 -11.41 -11.30
CA ARG A 51 -11.05 -12.36 -11.69
C ARG A 51 -10.54 -13.80 -11.65
N LYS A 52 -9.32 -14.04 -12.15
CA LYS A 52 -8.72 -15.38 -12.12
C LYS A 52 -8.48 -15.86 -10.69
N SER A 53 -7.91 -15.01 -9.84
CA SER A 53 -7.72 -15.33 -8.42
C SER A 53 -9.05 -15.58 -7.71
N TRP A 54 -10.08 -14.79 -8.01
CA TRP A 54 -11.42 -14.99 -7.47
C TRP A 54 -12.02 -16.32 -7.96
N ASN A 55 -11.91 -16.62 -9.26
CA ASN A 55 -12.38 -17.88 -9.81
C ASN A 55 -11.67 -19.07 -9.17
N GLU A 56 -10.33 -19.04 -9.05
CA GLU A 56 -9.55 -20.07 -8.36
C GLU A 56 -10.02 -20.27 -6.92
N TYR A 57 -10.25 -19.18 -6.18
CA TYR A 57 -10.81 -19.24 -4.83
C TYR A 57 -12.22 -19.84 -4.81
N THR A 58 -13.14 -19.37 -5.65
CA THR A 58 -14.52 -19.90 -5.69
C THR A 58 -14.57 -21.35 -6.16
N SER A 59 -13.71 -21.77 -7.09
CA SER A 59 -13.61 -23.16 -7.53
C SER A 59 -13.01 -24.06 -6.45
N SER A 60 -12.18 -23.51 -5.56
CA SER A 60 -11.72 -24.24 -4.39
C SER A 60 -12.86 -24.52 -3.39
N ILE A 61 -13.91 -23.69 -3.36
CA ILE A 61 -15.12 -23.91 -2.54
C ILE A 61 -16.03 -24.93 -3.24
N THR A 62 -15.78 -26.22 -3.04
CA THR A 62 -16.64 -27.33 -3.51
C THR A 62 -17.37 -27.93 -2.30
N THR A 63 -18.45 -28.70 -2.49
CA THR A 63 -19.17 -29.42 -1.40
C THR A 63 -18.31 -30.39 -0.56
N ARG A 64 -17.02 -30.57 -0.92
CA ARG A 64 -16.00 -31.33 -0.18
C ARG A 64 -14.92 -30.47 0.48
N THR A 65 -14.94 -29.15 0.33
CA THR A 65 -14.23 -28.31 1.30
C THR A 65 -15.04 -28.34 2.57
N ASP A 66 -14.60 -29.16 3.51
CA ASP A 66 -15.09 -29.10 4.88
C ASP A 66 -15.11 -27.62 5.29
N MET A 67 -16.27 -27.13 5.75
CA MET A 67 -16.38 -25.78 6.34
C MET A 67 -15.37 -25.56 7.49
N ASN A 68 -14.70 -26.63 7.95
CA ASN A 68 -13.66 -26.65 8.96
C ASN A 68 -12.24 -26.35 8.46
N SER A 69 -12.01 -26.20 7.15
CA SER A 69 -10.65 -26.02 6.60
C SER A 69 -10.27 -24.55 6.34
N THR A 70 -11.24 -23.64 6.29
CA THR A 70 -11.01 -22.17 6.20
C THR A 70 -11.35 -21.42 7.48
N SER A 71 -11.83 -22.14 8.48
CA SER A 71 -11.87 -21.72 9.87
C SER A 71 -11.72 -23.00 10.64
N GLN A 72 -10.59 -23.19 11.31
CA GLN A 72 -10.56 -24.12 12.43
C GLN A 72 -11.74 -23.67 13.31
N ASN A 73 -12.86 -24.41 13.30
CA ASN A 73 -13.98 -24.16 14.18
C ASN A 73 -13.51 -24.52 15.59
N ILE A 74 -12.67 -23.66 16.13
CA ILE A 74 -12.35 -23.57 17.52
C ILE A 74 -13.57 -22.85 18.11
N THR A 75 -14.63 -23.62 18.37
CA THR A 75 -15.67 -23.20 19.31
C THR A 75 -15.06 -23.27 20.70
N THR A 76 -14.16 -22.32 21.00
CA THR A 76 -13.66 -22.09 22.35
C THR A 76 -14.35 -20.88 22.91
N GLU A 77 -14.97 -21.02 24.08
CA GLU A 77 -15.53 -19.89 24.81
C GLU A 77 -14.42 -19.02 25.44
N ASP A 78 -13.16 -19.48 25.40
CA ASP A 78 -12.02 -18.73 25.91
C ASP A 78 -11.60 -17.61 24.94
N SER A 79 -11.88 -16.37 25.36
CA SER A 79 -11.50 -15.15 24.64
C SER A 79 -9.98 -15.05 24.42
N LEU A 80 -9.15 -15.62 25.28
CA LEU A 80 -7.70 -15.58 25.12
C LEU A 80 -7.25 -16.46 23.96
N GLU A 81 -7.84 -17.65 23.83
CA GLU A 81 -7.53 -18.57 22.75
C GLU A 81 -8.00 -18.03 21.38
N ILE A 82 -9.18 -17.40 21.33
CA ILE A 82 -9.66 -16.69 20.14
C ILE A 82 -8.69 -15.54 19.77
N ALA A 83 -8.27 -14.74 20.75
CA ALA A 83 -7.34 -13.63 20.49
C ALA A 83 -5.99 -14.14 19.95
N ASN A 84 -5.45 -15.20 20.54
CA ASN A 84 -4.17 -15.78 20.14
C ASN A 84 -4.25 -16.44 18.76
N THR A 85 -5.34 -17.15 18.44
CA THR A 85 -5.52 -17.78 17.13
C THR A 85 -5.64 -16.74 16.03
N LEU A 86 -6.41 -15.66 16.26
CA LEU A 86 -6.45 -14.52 15.34
C LEU A 86 -5.08 -13.85 15.20
N ALA A 87 -4.39 -13.57 16.31
CA ALA A 87 -3.07 -12.96 16.30
C ALA A 87 -2.06 -13.79 15.49
N ASN A 88 -2.03 -15.10 15.71
CA ASN A 88 -1.15 -16.03 14.99
C ASN A 88 -1.49 -16.09 13.50
N HIS A 89 -2.78 -16.11 13.15
CA HIS A 89 -3.21 -16.11 11.75
C HIS A 89 -2.76 -14.82 11.04
N PHE A 90 -2.96 -13.65 11.66
CA PHE A 90 -2.51 -12.38 11.10
C PHE A 90 -0.99 -12.28 11.03
N ALA A 91 -0.27 -12.78 12.05
CA ALA A 91 1.19 -12.83 12.05
C ALA A 91 1.71 -13.70 10.88
N ASN A 92 1.11 -14.85 10.64
CA ASN A 92 1.48 -15.73 9.53
C ASN A 92 1.20 -15.08 8.17
N MET A 93 0.03 -14.48 7.99
CA MET A 93 -0.35 -13.80 6.73
C MET A 93 0.51 -12.57 6.45
N SER A 94 0.91 -11.86 7.50
CA SER A 94 1.75 -10.65 7.43
C SER A 94 3.24 -10.94 7.50
N SER A 95 3.63 -12.21 7.61
CA SER A 95 5.02 -12.63 7.69
C SER A 95 5.77 -12.22 6.42
N SER A 96 7.02 -11.78 6.59
CA SER A 96 7.91 -11.46 5.48
C SER A 96 8.11 -12.65 4.52
N ALA A 97 7.89 -13.89 4.98
CA ALA A 97 7.93 -15.08 4.15
C ALA A 97 6.83 -15.13 3.07
N ASN A 98 5.76 -14.36 3.24
CA ASN A 98 4.64 -14.31 2.30
C ASN A 98 4.78 -13.16 1.29
N TYR A 99 5.84 -12.35 1.38
CA TYR A 99 6.10 -11.27 0.44
C TYR A 99 6.82 -11.76 -0.82
N PRO A 100 6.57 -11.15 -2.00
CA PRO A 100 7.39 -11.37 -3.18
C PRO A 100 8.84 -10.93 -2.94
N ASP A 101 9.82 -11.65 -3.50
CA ASP A 101 11.26 -11.38 -3.28
C ASP A 101 11.67 -9.93 -3.51
N ILE A 102 11.11 -9.29 -4.54
CA ILE A 102 11.37 -7.87 -4.89
C ILE A 102 10.98 -6.94 -3.73
N PHE A 103 9.83 -7.20 -3.11
CA PHE A 103 9.36 -6.40 -1.98
C PHE A 103 10.21 -6.66 -0.74
N SER A 104 10.58 -7.93 -0.47
CA SER A 104 11.46 -8.29 0.65
C SER A 104 12.83 -7.64 0.55
N GLN A 105 13.42 -7.59 -0.65
CA GLN A 105 14.68 -6.86 -0.89
C GLN A 105 14.53 -5.37 -0.59
N THR A 106 13.48 -4.73 -1.14
CA THR A 106 13.22 -3.30 -0.90
C THR A 106 12.98 -3.01 0.58
N LYS A 107 12.29 -3.90 1.29
CA LYS A 107 12.03 -3.79 2.73
C LYS A 107 13.34 -3.83 3.51
N ASN A 108 14.19 -4.82 3.27
CA ASN A 108 15.48 -4.96 3.96
C ASN A 108 16.45 -3.81 3.64
N GLU A 109 16.37 -3.22 2.45
CA GLU A 109 17.18 -2.06 2.08
C GLU A 109 16.72 -0.76 2.76
N ARG A 110 15.43 -0.63 3.05
CA ARG A 110 14.83 0.64 3.53
C ARG A 110 14.49 0.64 5.02
N GLU A 111 14.08 -0.49 5.57
CA GLU A 111 13.84 -0.65 7.00
C GLU A 111 15.18 -0.91 7.67
N THR A 112 15.75 0.15 8.24
CA THR A 112 16.93 0.07 9.09
C THR A 112 16.52 0.36 10.53
N ASP A 113 17.07 -0.39 11.48
CA ASP A 113 16.82 -0.13 12.89
C ASP A 113 17.36 1.26 13.24
N LEU A 114 16.49 2.09 13.82
CA LEU A 114 16.85 3.44 14.24
C LEU A 114 17.79 3.37 15.44
N CYS A 115 19.07 3.62 15.21
CA CYS A 115 20.06 3.78 16.27
C CYS A 115 20.08 5.25 16.75
N PHE A 116 19.42 5.53 17.87
CA PHE A 116 19.42 6.87 18.47
C PHE A 116 20.74 7.21 19.19
N ALA A 117 21.64 6.23 19.42
CA ALA A 117 22.93 6.40 20.09
C ALA A 117 24.08 6.73 19.13
N THR A 118 23.77 7.31 17.98
CA THR A 118 24.76 7.63 16.93
C THR A 118 25.25 9.08 17.05
N ALA A 119 26.56 9.28 16.93
CA ALA A 119 27.15 10.62 16.81
C ALA A 119 26.99 11.23 15.41
N ARG A 120 26.36 10.51 14.48
CA ARG A 120 26.10 10.99 13.12
C ARG A 120 24.95 11.99 13.13
N HIS A 121 25.13 13.09 12.41
CA HIS A 121 24.04 14.01 12.11
C HIS A 121 23.11 13.36 11.08
N LEU A 122 21.92 12.96 11.53
CA LEU A 122 20.89 12.35 10.70
C LEU A 122 19.81 13.38 10.39
N GLU A 123 19.23 13.32 9.18
CA GLU A 123 18.27 14.34 8.72
C GLU A 123 17.06 14.48 9.66
N TYR A 124 16.62 13.40 10.30
CA TYR A 124 15.53 13.47 11.28
C TYR A 124 15.87 14.23 12.56
N ASN A 125 17.17 14.44 12.86
CA ASN A 125 17.64 15.25 13.98
C ASN A 125 17.95 16.71 13.58
N ALA A 126 17.77 17.07 12.31
CA ALA A 126 17.95 18.45 11.88
C ALA A 126 16.90 19.37 12.54
N PRO A 127 17.24 20.65 12.82
CA PRO A 127 16.26 21.61 13.32
C PRO A 127 15.08 21.76 12.35
N PHE A 128 13.86 21.64 12.88
CA PHE A 128 12.63 21.79 12.12
C PHE A 128 12.50 23.22 11.56
N ILE A 129 12.28 23.35 10.25
CA ILE A 129 12.18 24.65 9.58
C ILE A 129 10.74 25.05 9.31
N LEU A 130 10.48 26.36 9.24
CA LEU A 130 9.14 26.91 9.01
C LEU A 130 8.45 26.32 7.76
N LYS A 131 9.22 26.09 6.69
CA LYS A 131 8.70 25.47 5.45
C LYS A 131 8.13 24.07 5.66
N GLU A 132 8.74 23.28 6.55
CA GLU A 132 8.24 21.94 6.91
C GLU A 132 6.94 22.05 7.71
N MET A 133 6.85 23.03 8.61
CA MET A 133 5.61 23.35 9.34
C MET A 133 4.48 23.73 8.39
N GLU A 134 4.72 24.68 7.49
CA GLU A 134 3.73 25.11 6.50
C GLU A 134 3.30 23.94 5.60
N PHE A 135 4.27 23.10 5.20
CA PHE A 135 3.98 21.90 4.42
C PHE A 135 3.09 20.93 5.20
N ALA A 136 3.41 20.64 6.46
CA ALA A 136 2.62 19.75 7.31
C ALA A 136 1.19 20.27 7.50
N LEU A 137 1.03 21.56 7.83
CA LEU A 137 -0.27 22.22 8.00
C LEU A 137 -1.13 22.12 6.73
N ARG A 138 -0.54 22.31 5.54
CA ARG A 138 -1.25 22.15 4.25
C ARG A 138 -1.77 20.73 4.02
N HIS A 139 -1.10 19.72 4.56
CA HIS A 139 -1.46 18.31 4.40
C HIS A 139 -2.29 17.76 5.57
N CYS A 140 -2.52 18.54 6.62
CA CYS A 140 -3.41 18.15 7.70
C CYS A 140 -4.83 17.88 7.17
N LYS A 141 -5.43 16.76 7.61
CA LYS A 141 -6.81 16.43 7.30
C LYS A 141 -7.74 17.43 7.96
N LYS A 142 -8.58 18.09 7.15
CA LYS A 142 -9.64 18.99 7.62
C LYS A 142 -10.79 18.17 8.24
N LYS A 143 -11.61 18.82 9.06
CA LYS A 143 -12.82 18.22 9.67
C LYS A 143 -12.57 16.92 10.46
N THR A 144 -11.43 16.80 11.12
CA THR A 144 -11.21 15.75 12.12
C THR A 144 -11.78 16.20 13.46
N ALA A 145 -12.23 15.25 14.28
CA ALA A 145 -12.60 15.55 15.66
C ALA A 145 -11.39 16.17 16.40
N PRO A 146 -11.59 17.20 17.22
CA PRO A 146 -10.52 17.79 18.01
C PRO A 146 -10.03 16.80 19.08
N GLY A 147 -8.77 16.97 19.50
CA GLY A 147 -8.20 16.20 20.60
C GLY A 147 -8.76 16.63 21.96
N ARG A 148 -8.16 16.13 23.04
CA ARG A 148 -8.49 16.52 24.42
C ARG A 148 -8.24 18.00 24.70
N ASP A 149 -7.38 18.64 23.91
CA ASP A 149 -7.07 20.07 23.93
C ASP A 149 -8.16 20.94 23.27
N CYS A 150 -9.17 20.33 22.63
CA CYS A 150 -10.25 21.01 21.90
C CYS A 150 -9.76 21.87 20.71
N ILE A 151 -8.52 21.67 20.25
CA ILE A 151 -7.95 22.38 19.11
C ILE A 151 -8.14 21.52 17.85
N SER A 152 -8.75 22.10 16.81
CA SER A 152 -8.94 21.41 15.53
C SER A 152 -7.82 21.76 14.55
N ASN A 153 -7.57 20.86 13.59
CA ASN A 153 -6.65 21.15 12.48
C ASN A 153 -7.06 22.40 11.69
N GLU A 154 -8.36 22.72 11.64
CA GLU A 154 -8.85 23.92 10.96
C GLU A 154 -8.46 25.21 11.70
N MET A 155 -8.35 25.17 13.03
CA MET A 155 -7.81 26.30 13.79
C MET A 155 -6.34 26.50 13.42
N LEU A 156 -5.54 25.44 13.43
CA LEU A 156 -4.11 25.49 13.13
C LEU A 156 -3.81 25.97 11.70
N ILE A 157 -4.61 25.57 10.71
CA ILE A 157 -4.46 25.99 9.31
C ILE A 157 -4.79 27.47 9.11
N ASN A 158 -5.72 28.03 9.90
CA ASN A 158 -6.20 29.40 9.75
C ASN A 158 -5.55 30.39 10.72
N LEU A 159 -4.53 29.98 11.48
CA LEU A 159 -3.70 30.91 12.23
C LEU A 159 -3.03 31.85 11.21
N THR A 160 -3.29 33.15 11.32
CA THR A 160 -2.61 34.15 10.49
C THR A 160 -1.09 34.06 10.74
N PRO A 161 -0.25 34.08 9.70
CA PRO A 161 1.19 34.15 9.89
C PRO A 161 1.51 35.46 10.61
N GLY A 162 2.14 35.37 11.78
CA GLY A 162 2.71 36.52 12.50
C GLY A 162 4.09 36.88 11.97
#